data_AF-A0A2T4G153-F1
#
_entry.id   AF-A0A2T4G153-F1
#
_cell.length_a   1.000
_cell.length_b   1.000
_cell.length_c   1.000
_cell.angle_alpha   90.00
_cell.angle_beta   90.00
_cell.angle_gamma   90.00
#
_symmetry.space_group_name_H-M   'P 1'
#
loop_
_entity.id
_entity.type
_entity.pdbx_description
1 polymer ?
#
loop_
_entity_poly.entity_id
_entity_poly.type
_entity_poly.pdbx_seq_one_letter_code
_entity_poly.pdbx_strand_id
1 'polypeptide(L)'
;MDTLSKSQIESALAARLPSYKVTCTLHADGTLSAVLSGPETDHFAITGIVRAHYRGAEAIARLANEILREMVLSRQAMRNDRMQPPSASPGCEQGRDR
;
A
#
# COMPACT_ATOMS: atom_id res chain seq x y z
N MET A 1 -10.56 12.93 23.97
CA MET A 1 -11.22 12.58 22.70
C MET A 1 -10.16 12.62 21.60
N ASP A 2 -9.15 11.76 21.71
CA ASP A 2 -7.84 11.93 21.05
C ASP A 2 -7.59 10.81 20.05
N THR A 3 -8.34 10.86 18.95
CA THR A 3 -8.20 9.89 17.85
C THR A 3 -7.48 10.58 16.70
N LEU A 4 -6.62 9.84 16.00
CA LEU A 4 -5.80 10.41 14.93
C LEU A 4 -6.67 11.02 13.83
N SER A 5 -6.44 12.29 13.52
CA SER A 5 -7.12 13.00 12.44
C SER A 5 -6.51 12.64 11.08
N LYS A 6 -7.36 12.61 10.05
CA LYS A 6 -6.96 12.37 8.65
C LYS A 6 -5.70 13.16 8.26
N SER A 7 -5.71 14.46 8.51
CA SER A 7 -4.61 15.38 8.16
C SER A 7 -3.31 15.10 8.90
N GLN A 8 -3.35 14.58 10.14
CA GLN A 8 -2.13 14.19 10.84
C GLN A 8 -1.48 12.94 10.22
N ILE A 9 -2.30 11.98 9.82
CA ILE A 9 -1.84 10.75 9.17
C ILE A 9 -1.28 11.08 7.78
N GLU A 10 -1.98 11.90 7.01
CA GLU A 10 -1.52 12.39 5.70
C GLU A 10 -0.19 13.13 5.84
N SER A 11 -0.05 14.03 6.81
CA SER A 11 1.20 14.78 7.02
C SER A 11 2.36 13.86 7.38
N ALA A 12 2.14 12.88 8.26
CA ALA A 12 3.18 11.94 8.67
C ALA A 12 3.62 11.00 7.53
N LEU A 13 2.69 10.57 6.70
CA LEU A 13 2.99 9.76 5.51
C LEU A 13 3.67 10.60 4.42
N ALA A 14 3.18 11.81 4.15
CA ALA A 14 3.74 12.73 3.16
C ALA A 14 5.16 13.19 3.53
N ALA A 15 5.43 13.41 4.82
CA ALA A 15 6.78 13.73 5.30
C ALA A 15 7.80 12.63 5.03
N ARG A 16 7.34 11.38 4.92
CA ARG A 16 8.20 10.20 4.72
C ARG A 16 8.22 9.74 3.26
N LEU A 17 7.18 10.05 2.49
CA LEU A 17 7.06 9.74 1.08
C LEU A 17 6.73 11.01 0.28
N PRO A 18 7.64 11.97 0.17
CA PRO A 18 7.39 13.21 -0.56
C PRO A 18 7.14 12.98 -2.07
N SER A 19 7.63 11.86 -2.61
CA SER A 19 7.40 11.48 -4.01
C SER A 19 6.08 10.75 -4.26
N TYR A 20 5.31 10.41 -3.22
CA TYR A 20 4.05 9.70 -3.34
C TYR A 20 2.87 10.59 -3.00
N LYS A 21 1.76 10.36 -3.68
CA LYS A 21 0.48 10.97 -3.36
C LYS A 21 -0.23 10.15 -2.30
N VAL A 22 -0.31 10.70 -1.09
CA VAL A 22 -1.03 10.11 0.03
C VAL A 22 -2.46 10.63 0.05
N THR A 23 -3.43 9.72 0.14
CA THR A 23 -4.84 10.05 0.31
C THR A 23 -5.41 9.25 1.46
N CYS A 24 -5.90 9.90 2.50
CA CYS A 24 -6.57 9.21 3.60
C CYS A 24 -8.08 9.42 3.55
N THR A 25 -8.83 8.34 3.78
CA THR A 25 -10.29 8.33 3.85
C THR A 25 -10.72 7.74 5.18
N LEU A 26 -11.64 8.42 5.84
CA LEU A 26 -12.13 8.01 7.15
C LEU A 26 -13.56 7.51 6.97
N HIS A 27 -13.80 6.26 7.37
CA HIS A 27 -15.09 5.63 7.23
C HIS A 27 -15.95 5.89 8.47
N ALA A 28 -17.28 5.93 8.29
CA ALA A 28 -18.25 6.12 9.36
C ALA A 28 -18.21 5.01 10.42
N ASP A 29 -17.69 3.85 10.05
CA ASP A 29 -17.43 2.69 10.92
C ASP A 29 -16.28 2.92 11.92
N GLY A 30 -15.53 4.02 11.78
CA GLY A 30 -14.38 4.34 12.62
C GLY A 30 -13.06 3.74 12.13
N THR A 31 -13.08 3.02 11.02
CA THR A 31 -11.90 2.56 10.29
C THR A 31 -11.34 3.66 9.39
N LEU A 32 -10.04 3.63 9.17
CA LEU A 32 -9.31 4.49 8.25
C LEU A 32 -8.78 3.66 7.09
N SER A 33 -8.88 4.22 5.89
CA SER A 33 -8.22 3.73 4.70
C SER A 33 -7.21 4.77 4.22
N ALA A 34 -6.03 4.31 3.82
CA ALA A 34 -4.95 5.15 3.30
C ALA A 34 -4.50 4.58 1.95
N VAL A 35 -4.50 5.43 0.93
CA VAL A 35 -4.11 5.10 -0.43
C VAL A 35 -2.85 5.89 -0.76
N LEU A 36 -1.80 5.20 -1.17
CA LEU A 36 -0.54 5.79 -1.60
C LEU A 36 -0.34 5.47 -3.09
N SER A 37 -0.28 6.53 -3.90
CA SER A 37 -0.08 6.42 -5.34
C SER A 37 1.30 6.99 -5.69
N GLY A 38 2.19 6.12 -6.18
CA GLY A 38 3.52 6.46 -6.66
C GLY A 38 3.53 6.89 -8.14
N PRO A 39 4.64 7.47 -8.61
CA PRO A 39 4.76 8.05 -9.95
C PRO A 39 4.93 7.03 -11.09
N GLU A 40 5.33 5.79 -10.82
CA GLU A 40 5.55 4.79 -11.88
C GLU A 40 4.27 3.99 -12.17
N THR A 41 3.90 3.05 -11.31
CA THR A 41 2.63 2.27 -11.35
C THR A 41 2.32 1.70 -9.97
N ASP A 42 2.98 2.23 -8.95
CA ASP A 42 3.06 1.68 -7.61
C ASP A 42 1.88 2.22 -6.81
N HIS A 43 0.87 1.36 -6.57
CA HIS A 43 -0.36 1.74 -5.90
C HIS A 43 -0.60 0.86 -4.68
N PHE A 44 -0.53 1.46 -3.49
CA PHE A 44 -0.72 0.76 -2.22
C PHE A 44 -1.97 1.30 -1.53
N ALA A 45 -2.96 0.42 -1.34
CA ALA A 45 -4.16 0.73 -0.58
C ALA A 45 -4.16 -0.08 0.71
N ILE A 46 -4.17 0.61 1.84
CA ILE A 46 -4.27 0.04 3.17
C ILE A 46 -5.68 0.35 3.67
N THR A 47 -6.45 -0.68 4.01
CA THR A 47 -7.81 -0.56 4.51
C THR A 47 -7.94 -1.25 5.88
N GLY A 48 -8.99 -0.90 6.64
CA GLY A 48 -9.25 -1.55 7.93
C GLY A 48 -8.37 -1.08 9.08
N ILE A 49 -7.75 0.11 8.99
CA ILE A 49 -6.95 0.66 10.09
C ILE A 49 -7.91 1.10 11.21
N VAL A 50 -7.92 0.37 12.32
CA VAL A 50 -8.80 0.65 13.46
C VAL A 50 -8.20 1.76 14.33
N ARG A 51 -8.73 2.98 14.21
CA ARG A 51 -8.24 4.17 14.94
C ARG A 51 -8.27 4.01 16.47
N ALA A 52 -9.14 3.14 17.00
CA ALA A 52 -9.22 2.87 18.44
C ALA A 52 -7.93 2.29 19.03
N HIS A 53 -7.13 1.58 18.23
CA HIS A 53 -5.84 1.01 18.64
C HIS A 53 -4.70 2.04 18.65
N TYR A 54 -4.91 3.22 18.07
CA TYR A 54 -3.90 4.24 17.87
C TYR A 54 -4.25 5.49 18.68
N ARG A 55 -3.76 5.57 19.92
CA ARG A 55 -3.96 6.71 20.83
C ARG A 55 -2.65 7.40 21.17
N GLY A 56 -2.67 8.73 21.18
CA GLY A 56 -1.52 9.58 21.52
C GLY A 56 -0.64 9.96 20.32
N ALA A 57 0.30 10.88 20.56
CA ALA A 57 1.17 11.46 19.52
C ALA A 57 2.06 10.42 18.83
N GLU A 58 2.49 9.38 19.56
CA GLU A 58 3.34 8.31 19.03
C GLU A 58 2.58 7.32 18.13
N ALA A 59 1.25 7.29 18.22
CA ALA A 59 0.45 6.33 17.47
C ALA A 59 0.45 6.63 15.96
N ILE A 60 0.55 7.91 15.57
CA ILE A 60 0.72 8.31 14.16
C ILE A 60 2.06 7.83 13.65
N ALA A 61 3.13 8.04 14.42
CA ALA A 61 4.47 7.66 14.02
C ALA A 61 4.61 6.13 13.88
N ARG A 62 3.97 5.36 14.79
CA ARG A 62 3.86 3.90 14.67
C ARG A 62 3.08 3.48 13.44
N LEU A 63 1.86 4.01 13.25
CA LEU A 63 1.03 3.69 12.09
C LEU A 63 1.76 3.98 10.77
N ALA A 64 2.38 5.15 10.66
CA ALA A 64 3.14 5.53 9.48
C ALA A 64 4.33 4.59 9.26
N ASN A 65 5.07 4.21 10.31
CA ASN A 65 6.17 3.24 10.19
C ASN A 65 5.69 1.88 9.70
N GLU A 66 4.59 1.35 10.23
CA GLU A 66 4.06 0.05 9.83
C GLU A 66 3.66 0.05 8.34
N ILE A 67 2.92 1.09 7.90
CA ILE A 67 2.53 1.25 6.49
C ILE A 67 3.77 1.33 5.58
N LEU A 68 4.78 2.10 5.98
CA LEU A 68 6.03 2.22 5.22
C LEU A 68 6.80 0.91 5.15
N ARG A 69 6.82 0.16 6.25
CA ARG A 69 7.54 -1.11 6.33
C ARG A 69 6.87 -2.16 5.43
N GLU A 70 5.55 -2.26 5.48
CA GLU A 70 4.76 -3.11 4.59
C GLU A 70 4.98 -2.72 3.12
N MET A 71 4.95 -1.43 2.79
CA MET A 71 5.24 -0.94 1.45
C MET A 71 6.63 -1.36 0.96
N VAL A 72 7.66 -1.16 1.78
CA VAL A 72 9.04 -1.49 1.43
C VAL A 72 9.22 -3.00 1.24
N LEU A 73 8.58 -3.82 2.09
CA LEU A 73 8.58 -5.28 1.95
C LEU A 73 7.86 -5.74 0.68
N SER A 74 6.68 -5.18 0.41
CA SER A 74 5.89 -5.50 -0.79
C SER A 74 6.64 -5.12 -2.08
N ARG A 75 7.32 -3.96 -2.07
CA ARG A 75 8.16 -3.51 -3.20
C ARG A 75 9.39 -4.39 -3.39
N GLN A 76 10.01 -4.88 -2.30
CA GLN A 76 11.13 -5.82 -2.37
C GLN A 76 10.70 -7.20 -2.90
N ALA A 77 9.53 -7.69 -2.47
CA ALA A 77 8.96 -8.93 -3.01
C ALA A 77 8.72 -8.83 -4.52
N MET A 78 8.14 -7.71 -4.98
CA MET A 78 7.88 -7.47 -6.40
C MET A 78 9.17 -7.33 -7.24
N ARG A 79 10.24 -6.77 -6.68
CA ARG A 79 11.54 -6.69 -7.38
C ARG A 79 12.25 -8.04 -7.45
N ASN A 80 11.96 -8.97 -6.55
CA ASN A 80 12.53 -10.32 -6.59
C ASN A 80 11.81 -11.23 -7.60
N ASP A 81 10.53 -10.96 -7.90
CA ASP A 81 9.74 -11.72 -8.88
C ASP A 81 10.24 -11.54 -10.34
N ARG A 82 11.07 -10.53 -10.62
CA ARG A 82 11.69 -10.31 -11.93
C ARG A 82 12.86 -11.26 -12.24
N MET A 83 12.87 -12.45 -11.65
CA MET A 83 13.67 -13.61 -12.08
C MET A 83 12.81 -14.85 -12.40
N GLN A 84 11.54 -14.69 -12.78
CA GLN A 84 10.89 -15.71 -13.60
C GLN A 84 10.97 -15.32 -15.08
N PRO A 85 11.71 -16.06 -15.94
CA PRO A 85 11.54 -15.93 -17.37
C PRO A 85 10.09 -16.32 -17.72
N PRO A 86 9.43 -15.63 -18.65
CA PRO A 86 8.15 -16.06 -19.15
C PRO A 86 8.36 -17.42 -19.83
N SER A 87 7.95 -18.49 -19.15
CA SER A 87 7.78 -19.80 -19.78
C SER A 87 6.73 -19.59 -20.87
N ALA A 88 7.22 -19.43 -22.09
CA ALA A 88 6.42 -19.31 -23.28
C ALA A 88 5.56 -20.58 -23.40
N SER A 89 4.28 -20.45 -23.07
CA SER A 89 3.25 -21.31 -23.63
C SER A 89 2.85 -20.71 -24.97
N PRO A 90 3.03 -21.44 -26.08
CA PRO A 90 2.03 -21.42 -27.12
C PRO A 90 1.51 -22.85 -27.29
N GLY A 91 0.22 -23.03 -26.99
CA GLY A 91 -0.55 -24.13 -27.58
C GLY A 91 -0.53 -23.93 -29.09
N CYS A 92 0.34 -24.67 -29.78
CA CYS A 92 0.30 -24.79 -31.22
C CYS A 92 -0.67 -25.93 -31.55
N GLU A 93 -1.82 -25.54 -32.05
CA GLU A 93 -2.80 -26.39 -32.73
C GLU A 93 -2.10 -27.39 -33.66
N GLN A 94 -2.35 -28.68 -33.46
CA GLN A 94 -2.01 -29.69 -34.46
C GLN A 94 -3.30 -30.34 -34.94
N GLY A 95 -3.99 -29.64 -35.84
CA GLY A 95 -4.89 -30.28 -36.79
C GLY A 95 -4.06 -31.25 -37.63
N ARG A 96 -4.42 -32.54 -37.58
CA ARG A 96 -3.84 -33.57 -38.42
C ARG A 96 -4.95 -34.10 -39.33
N ASP A 97 -5.09 -33.45 -40.47
CA ASP A 97 -5.75 -34.00 -41.67
C ASP A 97 -4.67 -34.73 -42.48
N ARG A 98 -4.80 -36.05 -42.55
CA ARG A 98 -4.45 -36.99 -43.64
C ARG A 98 -4.32 -38.41 -43.13
#